data_AF-A0A2I0JBR6-F1
#
_entry.id   AF-A0A2I0JBR6-F1
#
_cell.length_a   1.000
_cell.length_b   1.000
_cell.length_c   1.000
_cell.angle_alpha   90.00
_cell.angle_beta   90.00
_cell.angle_gamma   90.00
#
_symmetry.space_group_name_H-M   'P 1'
#
loop_
_entity.id
_entity.type
_entity.pdbx_description
1 polymer ?
#
loop_
_entity_poly.entity_id
_entity_poly.type
_entity_poly.pdbx_seq_one_letter_code
_entity_poly.pdbx_strand_id
1 'polypeptide(L)'
;MAVYKIKLIGPDGEEKEFDAPDDTYILESAENAGIELPYSCRAGACSTCAGKLASGSVDQSDGSFLDENQMSAGYLLTCISYPTEDCVIHTHKETDLY
;
A
#
# COMPACT_ATOMS: atom_id res chain seq x y z
N MET A 1 -15.35 -9.66 8.30
CA MET A 1 -13.94 -9.25 8.33
C MET A 1 -13.07 -10.45 8.15
N ALA A 2 -12.59 -10.61 6.94
CA ALA A 2 -11.34 -11.30 6.72
C ALA A 2 -10.19 -10.44 7.24
N VAL A 3 -9.09 -11.09 7.59
CA VAL A 3 -7.85 -10.43 7.96
C VAL A 3 -6.78 -11.04 7.08
N TYR A 4 -6.02 -10.19 6.40
CA TYR A 4 -4.99 -10.59 5.47
C TYR A 4 -3.62 -10.23 6.00
N LYS A 5 -2.63 -11.04 5.63
CA LYS A 5 -1.26 -10.80 6.02
C LYS A 5 -0.57 -9.89 5.02
N ILE A 6 -0.03 -8.78 5.51
CA ILE A 6 0.66 -7.80 4.69
C ILE A 6 2.14 -7.83 5.02
N LYS A 7 2.96 -8.07 4.01
CA LYS A 7 4.41 -7.98 4.07
C LYS A 7 4.89 -6.75 3.34
N LEU A 8 5.59 -5.87 4.03
CA LEU A 8 6.23 -4.69 3.47
C LEU A 8 7.71 -4.94 3.28
N ILE A 9 8.22 -4.57 2.11
CA ILE A 9 9.64 -4.56 1.79
C ILE A 9 10.05 -3.10 1.64
N GLY A 10 10.95 -2.66 2.51
CA GLY A 10 11.53 -1.31 2.49
C GLY A 10 12.61 -1.13 1.43
N PRO A 11 13.11 0.11 1.27
CA PRO A 11 14.13 0.44 0.27
C PRO A 11 15.49 -0.21 0.55
N ASP A 12 15.81 -0.48 1.83
CA ASP A 12 17.07 -1.13 2.24
C ASP A 12 16.93 -2.65 2.34
N GLY A 13 15.77 -3.20 1.94
CA GLY A 13 15.45 -4.63 1.99
C GLY A 13 14.95 -5.10 3.34
N GLU A 14 14.64 -4.19 4.27
CA GLU A 14 13.99 -4.53 5.52
C GLU A 14 12.57 -5.05 5.29
N GLU A 15 12.22 -6.13 5.97
CA GLU A 15 10.91 -6.75 5.84
C GLU A 15 10.12 -6.57 7.14
N LYS A 16 8.87 -6.14 7.02
CA LYS A 16 7.94 -6.02 8.14
C LYS A 16 6.62 -6.69 7.78
N GLU A 17 6.05 -7.43 8.73
CA GLU A 17 4.77 -8.12 8.54
C GLU A 17 3.77 -7.67 9.60
N PHE A 18 2.51 -7.52 9.19
CA PHE A 18 1.39 -7.22 10.08
C PHE A 18 0.08 -7.76 9.49
N ASP A 19 -0.93 -7.80 10.34
CA ASP A 19 -2.29 -8.20 9.97
C ASP A 19 -3.11 -6.96 9.62
N ALA A 20 -3.81 -7.00 8.49
CA ALA A 20 -4.66 -5.93 8.00
C ALA A 20 -6.09 -6.45 7.74
N PRO A 21 -7.10 -5.90 8.42
CA PRO A 21 -8.51 -6.19 8.10
C PRO A 21 -8.88 -5.79 6.67
N ASP A 22 -9.82 -6.52 6.07
CA ASP A 22 -10.38 -6.26 4.73
C ASP A 22 -11.14 -4.94 4.62
N ASP A 23 -11.48 -4.30 5.75
CA ASP A 23 -12.20 -3.04 5.86
C ASP A 23 -11.34 -1.90 6.43
N THR A 24 -10.02 -2.07 6.52
CA THR A 24 -9.08 -1.07 7.03
C THR A 24 -7.98 -0.81 6.00
N TYR A 25 -7.57 0.46 5.85
CA TYR A 25 -6.48 0.80 4.94
C TYR A 25 -5.15 0.18 5.38
N ILE A 26 -4.32 -0.17 4.40
CA ILE A 26 -3.00 -0.75 4.64
C ILE A 26 -2.10 0.20 5.44
N LEU A 27 -2.13 1.51 5.15
CA LEU A 27 -1.36 2.51 5.90
C LEU A 27 -1.78 2.56 7.38
N GLU A 28 -3.07 2.57 7.66
CA GLU A 28 -3.59 2.61 9.03
C GLU A 28 -3.26 1.32 9.79
N SER A 29 -3.40 0.18 9.13
CA SER A 29 -3.01 -1.13 9.70
C SER A 29 -1.51 -1.19 10.00
N ALA A 30 -0.66 -0.62 9.14
CA ALA A 30 0.77 -0.51 9.37
C ALA A 30 1.09 0.39 10.59
N GLU A 31 0.44 1.55 10.70
CA GLU A 31 0.63 2.47 11.84
C GLU A 31 0.19 1.83 13.16
N ASN A 32 -0.93 1.12 13.17
CA ASN A 32 -1.42 0.36 14.34
C ASN A 32 -0.44 -0.74 14.76
N ALA A 33 0.32 -1.31 13.82
CA ALA A 33 1.38 -2.26 14.08
C ALA A 33 2.72 -1.60 14.47
N GLY A 34 2.77 -0.27 14.58
CA GLY A 34 4.00 0.48 14.90
C GLY A 34 4.96 0.61 13.72
N ILE A 35 4.47 0.50 12.49
CA ILE A 35 5.25 0.60 11.27
C ILE A 35 4.99 1.96 10.61
N GLU A 36 6.02 2.81 10.56
CA GLU A 36 5.94 4.09 9.88
C GLU A 36 6.14 3.92 8.37
N LEU A 37 5.27 4.55 7.59
CA LEU A 37 5.33 4.61 6.13
C LEU A 37 5.22 6.07 5.65
N PRO A 38 5.75 6.39 4.46
CA PRO A 38 5.62 7.73 3.91
C PRO A 38 4.17 8.02 3.56
N TYR A 39 3.66 9.19 3.96
CA TYR A 39 2.35 9.70 3.59
C TYR A 39 2.33 11.22 3.57
N SER A 40 1.33 11.80 2.88
CA SER A 40 1.08 13.23 2.88
C SER A 40 -0.42 13.55 2.90
N CYS A 41 -1.12 13.42 1.77
CA CYS A 41 -2.54 13.82 1.70
C CYS A 41 -3.52 12.85 2.39
N ARG A 42 -3.18 11.56 2.48
CA ARG A 42 -4.04 10.46 2.99
C ARG A 42 -5.42 10.39 2.34
N ALA A 43 -5.53 10.86 1.09
CA ALA A 43 -6.78 10.97 0.35
C ALA A 43 -6.65 10.45 -1.10
N GLY A 44 -5.59 9.68 -1.40
CA GLY A 44 -5.38 9.13 -2.74
C GLY A 44 -5.11 10.17 -3.84
N ALA A 45 -4.72 11.39 -3.47
CA ALA A 45 -4.52 12.53 -4.38
C ALA A 45 -3.05 12.93 -4.56
N CYS A 46 -2.09 12.18 -3.99
CA CYS A 46 -0.65 12.38 -4.18
C CYS A 46 0.09 11.03 -4.26
N SER A 47 1.37 11.06 -4.62
CA SER A 47 2.25 9.89 -4.79
C SER A 47 3.07 9.51 -3.56
N THR A 48 3.07 10.29 -2.48
CA THR A 48 3.98 10.07 -1.32
C THR A 48 3.87 8.69 -0.67
N CYS A 49 2.66 8.12 -0.62
CA CYS A 49 2.42 6.78 -0.08
C CYS A 49 2.47 5.68 -1.15
N ALA A 50 3.12 5.94 -2.28
CA ALA A 50 3.21 4.97 -3.35
C ALA A 50 4.00 3.73 -2.91
N GLY A 51 3.42 2.58 -3.19
CA GLY A 51 4.06 1.28 -3.14
C GLY A 51 3.89 0.55 -4.47
N LYS A 52 4.41 -0.67 -4.52
CA LYS A 52 4.23 -1.59 -5.65
C LYS A 52 4.00 -3.01 -5.15
N LEU A 53 2.92 -3.64 -5.60
CA LEU A 53 2.63 -5.05 -5.33
C LEU A 53 3.68 -5.93 -5.98
N ALA A 54 4.30 -6.79 -5.17
CA ALA A 54 5.07 -7.95 -5.63
C ALA A 54 4.17 -9.18 -5.78
N SER A 55 3.17 -9.31 -4.90
CA SER A 55 2.13 -10.35 -4.96
C SER A 55 0.89 -9.91 -4.18
N GLY A 56 -0.25 -10.53 -4.50
CA GLY A 56 -1.54 -10.23 -3.88
C GLY A 56 -2.33 -9.19 -4.68
N SER A 57 -3.41 -8.70 -4.08
CA SER A 57 -4.33 -7.73 -4.66
C SER A 57 -4.90 -6.81 -3.59
N VAL A 58 -5.23 -5.59 -4.02
CA VAL A 58 -5.84 -4.56 -3.18
C VAL A 58 -6.99 -3.90 -3.92
N ASP A 59 -7.98 -3.41 -3.18
CA ASP A 59 -8.93 -2.43 -3.66
C ASP A 59 -8.40 -1.04 -3.33
N GLN A 60 -8.20 -0.21 -4.35
CA GLN A 60 -7.76 1.17 -4.22
C GLN A 60 -8.68 2.14 -4.99
N SER A 61 -9.95 1.78 -5.14
CA SER A 61 -10.95 2.56 -5.90
C SER A 61 -11.20 3.97 -5.36
N ASP A 62 -10.81 4.22 -4.10
CA ASP A 62 -10.97 5.52 -3.44
C ASP A 62 -9.90 6.54 -3.88
N GLY A 63 -8.85 6.09 -4.55
CA GLY A 63 -7.78 6.95 -5.07
C GLY A 63 -8.09 7.57 -6.43
N SER A 64 -7.47 8.70 -6.73
CA SER A 64 -7.62 9.39 -8.03
C SER A 64 -6.28 9.81 -8.67
N PHE A 65 -5.15 9.53 -8.02
CA PHE A 65 -3.83 9.96 -8.50
C PHE A 65 -3.22 9.01 -9.53
N LEU A 66 -3.34 7.69 -9.33
CA LEU A 66 -2.76 6.70 -10.25
C LEU A 66 -3.64 6.53 -11.49
N ASP A 67 -3.00 6.43 -12.66
CA ASP A 67 -3.70 6.06 -13.89
C ASP A 67 -3.82 4.52 -14.05
N GLU A 68 -4.61 4.09 -15.04
CA GLU A 68 -4.85 2.66 -15.30
C GLU A 68 -3.57 1.88 -15.62
N ASN A 69 -2.57 2.50 -16.27
CA ASN A 69 -1.31 1.83 -16.60
C ASN A 69 -0.45 1.64 -15.36
N GLN A 70 -0.39 2.64 -14.48
CA GLN A 70 0.31 2.56 -13.20
C GLN A 70 -0.33 1.50 -12.29
N MET A 71 -1.66 1.49 -12.18
CA MET A 71 -2.38 0.44 -11.44
C MET A 71 -2.12 -0.95 -12.04
N SER A 72 -2.17 -1.09 -13.37
CA SER A 72 -1.89 -2.35 -14.07
C SER A 72 -0.43 -2.81 -13.92
N ALA A 73 0.51 -1.88 -13.73
CA ALA A 73 1.91 -2.17 -13.43
C ALA A 73 2.14 -2.58 -11.96
N GLY A 74 1.07 -2.64 -11.16
CA GLY A 74 1.08 -3.06 -9.75
C GLY A 74 1.35 -1.92 -8.77
N TYR A 75 1.32 -0.65 -9.19
CA TYR A 75 1.43 0.47 -8.25
C TYR A 75 0.14 0.62 -7.45
N LEU A 76 0.31 1.01 -6.19
CA LEU A 76 -0.79 1.31 -5.28
C LEU A 76 -0.47 2.46 -4.34
N LEU A 77 -1.51 3.06 -3.79
CA LEU A 77 -1.40 4.07 -2.73
C LEU A 77 -1.81 3.46 -1.40
N THR A 78 -0.84 3.19 -0.52
CA THR A 78 -1.09 2.48 0.75
C THR A 78 -2.10 3.20 1.66
N CYS A 79 -2.27 4.52 1.51
CA CYS A 79 -3.20 5.32 2.31
C CYS A 79 -4.68 5.12 1.99
N ILE A 80 -5.01 4.55 0.82
CA ILE A 80 -6.40 4.32 0.38
C ILE A 80 -6.61 2.89 -0.14
N SER A 81 -5.66 1.98 0.11
CA SER A 81 -5.73 0.60 -0.35
C SER A 81 -6.26 -0.30 0.75
N TYR A 82 -7.33 -1.04 0.48
CA TYR A 82 -7.82 -2.15 1.28
C TYR A 82 -7.23 -3.46 0.75
N PRO A 83 -6.72 -4.36 1.61
CA PRO A 83 -6.25 -5.65 1.15
C PRO A 83 -7.41 -6.56 0.78
N THR A 84 -7.33 -7.23 -0.38
CA THR A 84 -8.31 -8.24 -0.81
C THR A 84 -7.80 -9.67 -0.67
N GLU A 85 -6.50 -9.84 -0.42
CA GLU A 85 -5.82 -11.09 -0.06
C GLU A 85 -4.47 -10.78 0.61
N ASP A 86 -3.69 -11.82 0.96
CA ASP A 86 -2.34 -11.65 1.49
C ASP A 86 -1.43 -10.95 0.46
N CYS A 87 -0.76 -9.87 0.88
CA CYS A 87 -0.01 -9.00 -0.03
C CYS A 87 1.46 -8.89 0.35
N VAL A 88 2.32 -8.78 -0.67
CA VAL A 88 3.71 -8.36 -0.53
C VAL A 88 3.88 -7.06 -1.28
N ILE A 89 4.29 -6.00 -0.59
CA ILE A 89 4.33 -4.62 -1.12
C ILE A 89 5.73 -4.04 -0.94
N HIS A 90 6.34 -3.59 -2.03
CA HIS A 90 7.49 -2.71 -1.98
C HIS A 90 7.03 -1.29 -1.65
N THR A 91 7.59 -0.70 -0.60
CA THR A 91 7.24 0.65 -0.14
C THR A 91 8.19 1.70 -0.72
N HIS A 92 7.92 2.99 -0.46
CA HIS A 92 8.79 4.10 -0.88
C HIS A 92 8.98 4.19 -2.39
N LYS A 93 7.91 3.95 -3.17
CA LYS A 93 7.93 3.93 -4.63
C LYS A 93 7.45 5.22 -5.30
N GLU A 94 7.45 6.33 -4.55
CA GLU A 94 7.05 7.65 -5.07
C GLU A 94 7.88 8.06 -6.29
N THR A 95 9.20 7.84 -6.26
CA THR A 95 10.11 8.20 -7.35
C THR A 95 9.90 7.39 -8.63
N ASP A 96 9.32 6.18 -8.51
CA ASP A 96 9.10 5.30 -9.66
C ASP A 96 7.89 5.75 -10.51
N LEU A 97 7.11 6.75 -10.05
CA LEU A 97 5.93 7.28 -10.73
C LEU A 97 6.24 8.49 -11.63
N TYR A 98 7.52 8.90 -11.71
CA TYR A 98 8.02 10.00 -12.54
C TYR A 98 9.01 9.49 -13.59
#